data_AF-A0A2A8V3C5-F1
#
_entry.id   AF-A0A2A8V3C5-F1
#
_cell.length_a   1.000
_cell.length_b   1.000
_cell.length_c   1.000
_cell.angle_alpha   90.00
_cell.angle_beta   90.00
_cell.angle_gamma   90.00
#
_symmetry.space_group_name_H-M   'P 1'
#
loop_
_entity.id
_entity.type
_entity.pdbx_description
1 polymer ?
#
loop_
_entity_poly.entity_id
_entity_poly.type
_entity_poly.pdbx_seq_one_letter_code
_entity_poly.pdbx_strand_id
1 'polypeptide(L)' 'MNLFFIFNVFRNIISTFFLDGIWVVGFFYLLNKTFENDRLKKLSLLAIGVISVLLFFYSVMVSI' A
#
# COMPACT_ATOMS: atom_id res chain seq x y z
N MET A 1 4.40 -19.96 -20.90
CA MET A 1 3.37 -19.62 -19.88
C MET A 1 2.43 -18.59 -20.47
N ASN A 2 1.13 -18.84 -20.36
CA ASN A 2 0.07 -18.07 -21.03
C ASN A 2 0.11 -16.60 -20.60
N LEU A 3 0.16 -15.67 -21.55
CA LEU A 3 0.17 -14.21 -21.28
C LEU A 3 -1.01 -13.79 -20.39
N PHE A 4 -2.12 -14.53 -20.51
CA PHE A 4 -3.31 -14.42 -19.67
C PHE A 4 -3.06 -14.73 -18.18
N PHE A 5 -2.20 -15.70 -17.88
CA PHE A 5 -1.85 -16.07 -16.52
C PHE A 5 -1.00 -14.99 -15.85
N ILE A 6 0.01 -14.47 -16.56
CA ILE A 6 0.85 -13.35 -16.09
C ILE A 6 -0.01 -12.11 -15.84
N PHE A 7 -0.92 -11.79 -16.76
CA PHE A 7 -1.83 -10.66 -16.60
C PHE A 7 -2.75 -10.82 -15.38
N ASN A 8 -3.28 -12.03 -15.15
CA ASN A 8 -4.16 -12.30 -14.03
C ASN A 8 -3.43 -12.19 -12.67
N VAL A 9 -2.21 -12.74 -12.58
CA VAL A 9 -1.37 -12.61 -11.37
C VAL A 9 -1.04 -11.14 -11.11
N PHE A 10 -0.62 -10.39 -12.13
CA PHE A 10 -0.30 -8.97 -11.98
C PHE A 10 -1.52 -8.14 -11.54
N ARG A 11 -2.69 -8.40 -12.14
CA ARG A 11 -3.95 -7.76 -11.74
C ARG A 11 -4.32 -8.08 -10.29
N ASN A 12 -4.10 -9.30 -9.85
CA ASN A 12 -4.45 -9.74 -8.50
C ASN A 12 -3.52 -9.12 -7.44
N ILE A 13 -2.21 -9.03 -7.73
CA ILE A 13 -1.23 -8.32 -6.89
C ILE A 13 -1.61 -6.85 -6.77
N ILE A 14 -1.86 -6.16 -7.89
CA ILE A 14 -2.27 -4.75 -7.89
C ILE A 14 -3.58 -4.55 -7.13
N SER A 15 -4.58 -5.40 -7.39
CA SER A 15 -5.88 -5.29 -6.73
C SER A 15 -5.74 -5.42 -5.21
N THR A 16 -5.01 -6.42 -4.72
CA THR A 16 -4.79 -6.62 -3.28
C THR A 16 -4.00 -5.46 -2.67
N PHE A 17 -2.92 -5.05 -3.34
CA PHE A 17 -2.07 -3.95 -2.91
C PHE A 17 -2.82 -2.62 -2.76
N PHE A 18 -3.60 -2.23 -3.76
CA PHE A 18 -4.34 -0.97 -3.72
C PHE A 18 -5.56 -1.03 -2.79
N LEU A 19 -6.20 -2.20 -2.65
CA LEU A 19 -7.38 -2.35 -1.80
C LEU A 19 -7.02 -2.22 -0.31
N ASP A 20 -5.87 -2.77 0.11
CA ASP A 20 -5.36 -2.57 1.47
C ASP A 20 -4.60 -1.24 1.61
N GLY A 21 -3.83 -0.85 0.58
CA GLY A 21 -3.03 0.37 0.58
C GLY A 21 -3.85 1.66 0.65
N ILE A 22 -5.07 1.69 0.09
CA ILE A 22 -5.92 2.89 0.13
C ILE A 22 -6.37 3.23 1.55
N TRP A 23 -6.58 2.22 2.40
CA TRP A 23 -6.91 2.43 3.81
C TRP A 23 -5.74 2.99 4.59
N VAL A 24 -4.52 2.51 4.33
CA VAL A 24 -3.29 3.01 4.96
C VAL A 24 -3.06 4.47 4.58
N VAL A 25 -3.12 4.80 3.29
CA VAL A 25 -2.94 6.18 2.81
C VAL A 25 -4.06 7.08 3.36
N GLY A 26 -5.31 6.62 3.37
CA GLY A 26 -6.44 7.35 3.92
C GLY A 26 -6.31 7.64 5.41
N PHE A 27 -5.87 6.66 6.20
CA PHE A 27 -5.62 6.81 7.63
C PHE A 27 -4.56 7.87 7.92
N PHE A 28 -3.39 7.78 7.28
CA PHE A 28 -2.33 8.75 7.49
C PHE A 28 -2.64 10.13 6.93
N TYR A 29 -3.43 10.22 5.85
CA TYR A 29 -3.93 11.49 5.35
C TYR A 29 -4.82 12.18 6.39
N LEU A 30 -5.79 11.46 6.96
CA LEU A 30 -6.65 12.00 8.02
C LEU A 30 -5.84 12.35 9.27
N LEU A 31 -4.92 11.48 9.70
CA LEU A 31 -4.05 11.73 10.85
C LEU A 31 -3.25 13.03 10.69
N ASN A 32 -2.62 13.24 9.54
CA ASN A 32 -1.85 14.46 9.27
C ASN A 32 -2.74 15.70 9.13
N LYS A 33 -4.00 15.54 8.70
CA LYS A 33 -4.96 16.63 8.59
C LYS A 33 -5.55 17.02 9.95
N THR A 34 -5.77 16.05 10.84
CA THR A 34 -6.26 16.30 12.20
C THR A 34 -5.17 16.90 13.09
N PHE A 35 -3.92 16.47 12.89
CA PHE A 35 -2.78 16.95 13.67
C PHE A 35 -1.78 17.67 12.73
N GLU A 36 -1.95 18.98 12.58
CA GLU A 36 -1.01 19.84 11.85
C GLU A 36 0.31 19.99 12.62
N ASN A 37 1.16 18.96 12.52
CA ASN A 37 2.47 18.93 13.15
C ASN A 37 3.51 18.38 12.16
N ASP A 38 4.54 19.17 11.89
CA ASP A 38 5.59 18.84 10.92
C ASP A 38 6.36 17.56 11.24
N ARG A 39 6.51 17.22 12.53
CA ARG A 39 7.15 15.97 12.96
C ARG A 39 6.26 14.77 12.66
N LEU A 40 4.97 14.89 12.95
CA LEU A 40 3.97 13.86 12.63
C LEU A 40 3.89 13.63 11.12
N LYS A 41 3.87 14.70 10.32
CA LYS A 41 3.85 14.59 8.86
C LYS A 41 5.05 13.82 8.30
N LYS A 42 6.27 14.08 8.81
CA LYS A 42 7.48 13.36 8.41
C LYS A 42 7.44 11.88 8.82
N LEU A 43 7.01 11.59 10.04
CA LEU A 43 6.87 10.22 10.52
C LEU A 43 5.79 9.45 9.75
N SER A 44 4.65 10.09 9.46
CA SER A 44 3.58 9.52 8.64
C SER A 44 4.05 9.18 7.24
N LEU A 45 4.82 10.06 6.58
CA LEU A 45 5.39 9.76 5.26
C LEU A 45 6.32 8.55 5.28
N LEU A 46 7.18 8.46 6.31
CA LEU A 46 8.08 7.31 6.50
C LEU A 46 7.29 6.02 6.78
N ALA A 47 6.26 6.09 7.62
CA ALA A 47 5.38 4.96 7.94
C ALA A 47 4.60 4.48 6.71
N ILE A 48 4.01 5.40 5.92
CA ILE A 48 3.36 5.07 4.64
C ILE A 48 4.34 4.33 3.73
N GLY A 49 5.58 4.82 3.61
CA GLY A 49 6.61 4.16 2.78
C GLY A 49 6.90 2.73 3.25
N VAL A 50 7.15 2.54 4.55
CA VAL A 50 7.45 1.22 5.13
C VAL A 50 6.27 0.25 4.98
N ILE A 51 5.05 0.70 5.29
CA ILE A 51 3.85 -0.11 5.18
C ILE A 51 3.55 -0.45 3.71
N SER A 52 3.80 0.46 2.78
CA SER A 52 3.65 0.19 1.34
C SER A 52 4.61 -0.91 0.88
N VAL A 53 5.87 -0.90 1.33
CA VAL A 53 6.83 -1.96 1.01
C VAL A 53 6.36 -3.31 1.58
N LEU A 54 5.89 -3.34 2.83
CA LEU A 54 5.35 -4.56 3.45
C LEU A 54 4.12 -5.09 2.72
N LEU A 55 3.17 -4.23 2.37
CA LEU A 55 1.96 -4.60 1.61
C LEU A 55 2.29 -5.12 0.22
N PHE A 56 3.33 -4.58 -0.41
CA PHE A 56 3.80 -5.08 -1.70
C PHE A 56 4.32 -6.52 -1.59
N PHE A 57 5.17 -6.81 -0.61
CA PHE A 57 5.65 -8.18 -0.37
C PHE A 57 4.51 -9.14 -0.01
N TYR A 58 3.56 -8.70 0.82
CA TYR A 58 2.37 -9.48 1.16
C TYR A 58 1.54 -9.82 -0.09
N SER A 59 1.28 -8.82 -0.94
CA SER A 59 0.50 -9.00 -2.17
C SER A 59 1.17 -9.96 -3.16
N VAL A 60 2.52 -9.93 -3.25
CA VAL A 60 3.30 -10.88 -4.05
C VAL A 60 3.19 -12.30 -3.48
N MET A 61 3.31 -12.48 -2.15
CA MET A 61 3.20 -13.79 -1.51
C MET A 61 1.80 -14.41 -1.63
N VAL A 62 0.75 -13.62 -1.47
CA VAL A 62 -0.65 -14.09 -1.55
C VAL A 62 -1.05 -14.47 -2.97
N SER A 63 -0.42 -13.85 -3.97
CA SER A 63 -0.81 -14.01 -5.36
C SER A 63 0.01 -15.05 -6.14
N ILE A 64 1.05 -15.64 -5.53
CA ILE A 64 1.84 -16.78 -6.03
C ILE A 64 1.19 -18.07 -5.56
#